data_AF-A0A8I1IIG8-F1
#
_entry.id   AF-A0A8I1IIG8-F1
#
_cell.length_a   1.000
_cell.length_b   1.000
_cell.length_c   1.000
_cell.angle_alpha   90.00
_cell.angle_beta   90.00
_cell.angle_gamma   90.00
#
_symmetry.space_group_name_H-M   'P 1'
#
loop_
_entity.id
_entity.type
_entity.pdbx_description
1 polymer ?
#
loop_
_entity_poly.entity_id
_entity_poly.type
_entity_poly.pdbx_seq_one_letter_code
_entity_poly.pdbx_strand_id
1 'polypeptide(L)'
;MAAAALLSACGGQEATQRNREAMEAQRIRERGYGAGGESIFNAFNRSVDPNVTVAVNQYLWYASLDVLSFLPIEAVDPYTGVIVMGYGAPPGGGRAYRATVFVRDPALDARSLSVALATRNGPVAAETQRAVEDAILSRARQLRVQAGNL
;
A
#
# COMPACT_ATOMS: atom_id res chain seq x y z
N MET A 1 23.06 22.94 -80.30
CA MET A 1 23.39 21.86 -79.34
C MET A 1 24.09 22.47 -78.14
N ALA A 2 23.44 22.52 -76.98
CA ALA A 2 24.07 22.73 -75.68
C ALA A 2 23.16 22.08 -74.62
N ALA A 3 23.68 21.06 -73.94
CA ALA A 3 22.96 20.22 -73.00
C ALA A 3 22.99 20.83 -71.59
N ALA A 4 21.83 20.91 -70.93
CA ALA A 4 21.72 21.22 -69.52
C ALA A 4 21.73 19.91 -68.71
N ALA A 5 22.75 19.72 -67.87
CA ALA A 5 22.83 18.61 -66.94
C ALA A 5 22.06 18.97 -65.66
N LEU A 6 20.89 18.36 -65.47
CA LEU A 6 20.14 18.41 -64.22
C LEU A 6 20.75 17.40 -63.25
N LEU A 7 21.48 17.88 -62.24
CA LEU A 7 21.83 17.10 -61.05
C LEU A 7 20.63 17.12 -60.10
N SER A 8 19.82 16.06 -60.12
CA SER A 8 18.86 15.76 -59.06
C SER A 8 19.36 14.54 -58.29
N ALA A 9 20.04 14.82 -57.18
CA ALA A 9 20.47 13.83 -56.21
C ALA A 9 19.64 14.04 -54.94
N CYS A 10 18.55 13.28 -54.77
CA CYS A 10 17.90 13.09 -53.47
C CYS A 10 16.94 11.90 -53.55
N GLY A 11 17.42 10.71 -53.19
CA GLY A 11 16.58 9.51 -53.07
C GLY A 11 16.95 8.60 -51.89
N GLY A 12 17.85 9.04 -51.00
CA GLY A 12 18.43 8.18 -49.95
C GLY A 12 18.09 8.56 -48.51
N GLN A 13 17.33 9.64 -48.27
CA GLN A 13 17.21 10.21 -46.92
C GLN A 13 15.97 9.73 -46.15
N GLU A 14 14.95 9.22 -46.84
CA GLU A 14 13.69 8.80 -46.23
C GLU A 14 13.77 7.42 -45.54
N ALA A 15 14.62 6.50 -46.03
CA ALA A 15 14.78 5.17 -45.43
C ALA A 15 15.53 5.22 -44.10
N THR A 16 16.45 6.18 -43.93
CA THR A 16 17.26 6.36 -42.72
C THR A 16 16.45 6.98 -41.58
N GLN A 17 15.49 7.86 -41.88
CA GLN A 17 14.61 8.48 -40.88
C GLN A 17 13.59 7.48 -40.33
N ARG A 18 12.92 6.71 -41.19
CA ARG A 18 11.95 5.67 -40.79
C ARG A 18 12.57 4.59 -39.88
N ASN A 19 13.82 4.22 -40.13
CA ASN A 19 14.54 3.24 -39.32
C ASN A 19 14.97 3.79 -37.94
N ARG A 20 15.19 5.10 -37.78
CA ARG A 20 15.50 5.70 -36.46
C ARG A 20 14.27 5.74 -35.55
N GLU A 21 13.12 6.09 -36.11
CA GLU A 21 11.85 6.17 -35.36
C GLU A 21 11.36 4.78 -34.91
N ALA A 22 11.53 3.74 -35.75
CA ALA A 22 11.21 2.36 -35.38
C ALA A 22 12.10 1.82 -34.24
N MET A 23 13.34 2.30 -34.14
CA MET A 23 14.32 1.86 -33.13
C MET A 23 14.11 2.55 -31.77
N GLU A 24 13.57 3.77 -31.73
CA GLU A 24 13.16 4.44 -30.48
C GLU A 24 11.90 3.82 -29.87
N ALA A 25 10.93 3.41 -30.69
CA ALA A 25 9.70 2.76 -30.23
C ALA A 25 9.96 1.42 -29.53
N GLN A 26 11.02 0.69 -29.93
CA GLN A 26 11.42 -0.57 -29.28
C GLN A 26 12.09 -0.35 -27.91
N ARG A 27 12.91 0.70 -27.77
CA ARG A 27 13.60 1.01 -26.50
C ARG A 27 12.63 1.41 -25.37
N ILE A 28 11.48 1.99 -25.71
CA ILE A 28 10.45 2.35 -24.73
C ILE A 28 9.69 1.11 -24.24
N ARG A 29 9.55 0.07 -25.07
CA ARG A 29 8.91 -1.20 -24.68
C ARG A 29 9.80 -2.08 -23.80
N GLU A 30 11.12 -2.04 -23.98
CA GLU A 30 12.05 -2.88 -23.22
C GLU A 30 12.41 -2.32 -21.83
N ARG A 31 12.21 -1.03 -21.57
CA ARG A 31 12.38 -0.45 -20.21
C ARG A 31 11.27 -0.82 -19.21
N GLY A 32 10.23 -1.52 -19.65
CA GLY A 32 9.11 -1.95 -18.80
C GLY A 32 9.20 -3.37 -18.25
N TYR A 33 10.24 -4.14 -18.60
CA TYR A 33 10.38 -5.55 -18.19
C TYR A 33 11.73 -5.78 -17.52
N GLY A 34 11.86 -5.27 -16.30
CA GLY A 34 13.02 -5.50 -15.47
C GLY A 34 12.69 -5.27 -14.01
N ALA A 35 12.11 -6.30 -13.37
CA ALA A 35 12.29 -6.68 -11.97
C ALA A 35 10.99 -7.25 -11.38
N GLY A 36 11.13 -8.39 -10.71
CA GLY A 36 10.16 -8.86 -9.73
C GLY A 36 9.46 -10.12 -10.17
N GLY A 37 9.79 -11.21 -9.48
CA GLY A 37 9.12 -12.49 -9.61
C GLY A 37 7.61 -12.38 -9.47
N GLU A 38 6.97 -13.43 -9.94
CA GLU A 38 5.55 -13.66 -9.86
C GLU A 38 5.03 -13.45 -8.44
N SER A 39 3.73 -13.15 -8.38
CA SER A 39 2.81 -13.36 -7.26
C SER A 39 2.41 -12.10 -6.50
N ILE A 40 1.16 -11.68 -6.72
CA ILE A 40 0.27 -11.00 -5.77
C ILE A 40 0.58 -9.51 -5.48
N PHE A 41 1.83 -9.07 -5.40
CA PHE A 41 2.19 -7.68 -5.07
C PHE A 41 1.83 -6.66 -6.17
N ASN A 42 1.86 -7.08 -7.43
CA ASN A 42 1.59 -6.19 -8.57
C ASN A 42 0.08 -5.93 -8.77
N ALA A 43 -0.80 -6.78 -8.22
CA ALA A 43 -2.25 -6.60 -8.30
C ALA A 43 -2.75 -5.51 -7.35
N PHE A 44 -2.07 -5.29 -6.22
CA PHE A 44 -2.42 -4.26 -5.25
C PHE A 44 -2.01 -2.83 -5.69
N ASN A 45 -1.08 -2.71 -6.65
CA ASN A 45 -0.45 -1.42 -6.99
C ASN A 45 -0.91 -0.84 -8.34
N ARG A 46 -1.88 -1.45 -9.04
CA ARG A 46 -2.29 -1.05 -10.40
C ARG A 46 -3.67 -0.43 -10.54
N SER A 47 -4.40 -0.20 -9.46
CA SER A 47 -5.72 0.42 -9.55
C SER A 47 -6.00 1.31 -8.34
N VAL A 48 -5.22 2.39 -8.22
CA VAL A 48 -5.69 3.58 -7.51
C VAL A 48 -6.39 4.42 -8.57
N ASP A 49 -7.66 4.12 -8.85
CA ASP A 49 -8.55 5.14 -9.40
C ASP A 49 -8.65 6.23 -8.32
N PRO A 50 -8.17 7.47 -8.58
CA PRO A 50 -8.14 8.53 -7.57
C PRO A 50 -9.56 9.01 -7.16
N ASN A 51 -10.61 8.40 -7.70
CA ASN A 51 -12.00 8.77 -7.48
C ASN A 51 -12.86 7.67 -6.81
N VAL A 52 -12.33 6.48 -6.56
CA VAL A 52 -12.99 5.44 -5.73
C VAL A 52 -11.92 4.68 -4.93
N THR A 53 -11.50 5.24 -3.80
CA THR A 53 -10.62 4.54 -2.87
C THR A 53 -11.08 4.78 -1.45
N VAL A 54 -11.82 3.80 -0.90
CA VAL A 54 -11.83 3.59 0.54
C VAL A 54 -10.43 3.05 0.88
N ALA A 55 -9.45 3.94 0.89
CA ALA A 55 -8.06 3.61 1.16
C ALA A 55 -7.88 3.57 2.67
N VAL A 56 -8.13 2.41 3.27
CA VAL A 56 -7.68 2.11 4.62
C VAL A 56 -6.18 2.44 4.73
N ASN A 57 -5.76 3.14 5.77
CA ASN A 57 -4.36 3.48 5.95
C ASN A 57 -3.52 2.21 6.23
N GLN A 58 -2.59 1.88 5.33
CA GLN A 58 -1.72 0.70 5.46
C GLN A 58 -0.90 0.67 6.76
N TYR A 59 -0.46 1.83 7.27
CA TYR A 59 0.35 1.90 8.48
C TYR A 59 -0.48 1.63 9.73
N LEU A 60 -1.71 2.15 9.80
CA LEU A 60 -2.64 1.84 10.90
C LEU A 60 -2.98 0.35 10.91
N TRP A 61 -3.18 -0.24 9.73
CA TRP A 61 -3.43 -1.66 9.58
C TRP A 61 -2.27 -2.52 10.11
N TYR A 62 -1.05 -2.31 9.61
CA TYR A 62 0.11 -3.08 10.05
C TYR A 62 0.44 -2.83 11.52
N ALA A 63 0.32 -1.59 12.00
CA ALA A 63 0.53 -1.28 13.41
C ALA A 63 -0.47 -2.00 14.33
N SER A 64 -1.73 -2.13 13.90
CA SER A 64 -2.75 -2.84 14.68
C SER A 64 -2.42 -4.32 14.83
N LEU A 65 -1.98 -4.96 13.74
CA LEU A 65 -1.57 -6.37 13.76
C LEU A 65 -0.32 -6.59 14.61
N ASP A 66 0.61 -5.64 14.61
CA ASP A 66 1.86 -5.75 15.36
C ASP A 66 1.64 -5.55 16.88
N VAL A 67 0.94 -4.47 17.25
CA VAL A 67 0.64 -4.16 18.66
C VAL A 67 -0.26 -5.21 19.29
N LEU A 68 -1.21 -5.76 18.55
CA LEU A 68 -2.16 -6.78 19.03
C LEU A 68 -1.79 -8.20 18.59
N SER A 69 -0.54 -8.45 18.19
CA SER A 69 -0.06 -9.75 17.69
C SER A 69 -0.21 -10.91 18.66
N PHE A 70 -0.42 -10.62 19.95
CA PHE A 70 -0.69 -11.61 20.99
C PHE A 70 -2.15 -12.11 20.99
N LEU A 71 -3.04 -11.48 20.23
CA LEU A 71 -4.42 -11.92 20.06
C LEU A 71 -4.56 -12.82 18.83
N PRO A 72 -5.34 -13.92 18.90
CA PRO A 72 -5.63 -14.73 17.73
C PRO A 72 -6.51 -13.96 16.74
N ILE A 73 -6.15 -13.96 15.46
CA ILE A 73 -6.95 -13.34 14.41
C ILE A 73 -8.13 -14.25 14.07
N GLU A 74 -9.36 -13.70 14.10
CA GLU A 74 -10.59 -14.44 13.77
C GLU A 74 -11.12 -14.07 12.39
N ALA A 75 -11.14 -12.78 12.04
CA ALA A 75 -11.61 -12.30 10.75
C ALA A 75 -10.91 -10.99 10.36
N VAL A 76 -10.71 -10.79 9.07
CA VAL A 76 -9.97 -9.64 8.52
C VAL A 76 -10.62 -9.20 7.22
N ASP A 77 -11.08 -7.96 7.15
CA ASP A 77 -11.62 -7.33 5.94
C ASP A 77 -10.80 -6.07 5.59
N PRO A 78 -9.94 -6.14 4.56
CA PRO A 78 -9.08 -5.03 4.16
C PRO A 78 -9.82 -3.93 3.39
N TYR A 79 -11.02 -4.20 2.85
CA TYR A 79 -11.80 -3.21 2.11
C TYR A 79 -12.59 -2.32 3.06
N THR A 80 -13.16 -2.91 4.11
CA THR A 80 -13.88 -2.16 5.14
C THR A 80 -12.95 -1.65 6.25
N GLY A 81 -11.73 -2.17 6.35
CA GLY A 81 -10.79 -1.79 7.41
C GLY A 81 -11.13 -2.39 8.77
N VAL A 82 -11.80 -3.55 8.81
CA VAL A 82 -12.20 -4.23 10.05
C VAL A 82 -11.26 -5.40 10.32
N ILE A 83 -10.77 -5.48 11.55
CA ILE A 83 -9.99 -6.62 12.06
C ILE A 83 -10.66 -7.13 13.33
N VAL A 84 -11.05 -8.40 13.34
CA VAL A 84 -11.64 -9.07 14.51
C VAL A 84 -10.61 -10.04 15.07
N MET A 85 -10.33 -9.88 16.36
CA MET A 85 -9.38 -10.70 17.10
C MET A 85 -10.08 -11.34 18.29
N GLY A 86 -9.80 -12.62 18.50
CA GLY A 86 -10.34 -13.44 19.58
C GLY A 86 -9.66 -13.16 20.91
N TYR A 87 -9.99 -14.00 21.90
CA TYR A 87 -9.44 -13.84 23.25
C TYR A 87 -7.97 -14.27 23.34
N GLY A 88 -7.10 -13.34 23.73
CA GLY A 88 -5.69 -13.59 24.03
C GLY A 88 -5.19 -12.75 25.21
N ALA A 89 -4.07 -13.15 25.80
CA ALA A 89 -3.47 -12.43 26.93
C ALA A 89 -2.20 -11.70 26.48
N PRO A 90 -2.01 -10.42 26.83
CA PRO A 90 -0.79 -9.69 26.51
C PRO A 90 0.41 -10.28 27.27
N PRO A 91 1.62 -10.16 26.73
CA PRO A 91 2.83 -10.65 27.40
C PRO A 91 3.00 -9.94 28.76
N GLY A 92 3.21 -10.73 29.82
CA GLY A 92 3.30 -10.21 31.20
C GLY A 92 1.95 -9.88 31.85
N GLY A 93 0.82 -10.10 31.17
CA GLY A 93 -0.52 -9.93 31.71
C GLY A 93 -1.28 -11.25 31.85
N GLY A 94 -2.16 -11.35 32.86
CA GLY A 94 -3.00 -12.54 33.09
C GLY A 94 -4.43 -12.43 32.55
N ARG A 95 -4.86 -11.25 32.10
CA ARG A 95 -6.24 -11.01 31.65
C ARG A 95 -6.36 -11.26 30.15
N ALA A 96 -7.35 -12.07 29.76
CA ALA A 96 -7.66 -12.28 28.35
C ALA A 96 -8.54 -11.13 27.83
N TYR A 97 -8.14 -10.57 26.70
CA TYR A 97 -8.83 -9.52 25.96
C TYR A 97 -9.22 -10.03 24.59
N ARG A 98 -10.33 -9.53 24.04
CA ARG A 98 -10.65 -9.57 22.62
C ARG A 98 -10.62 -8.15 22.08
N ALA A 99 -10.33 -8.00 20.79
CA ALA A 99 -10.27 -6.70 20.15
C ALA A 99 -11.00 -6.71 18.82
N THR A 100 -11.70 -5.63 18.52
CA THR A 100 -12.16 -5.31 17.18
C THR A 100 -11.56 -3.97 16.80
N VAL A 101 -10.78 -3.95 15.73
CA VAL A 101 -10.16 -2.74 15.19
C VAL A 101 -10.92 -2.31 13.95
N PHE A 102 -11.18 -1.02 13.86
CA PHE A 102 -11.82 -0.40 12.70
C PHE A 102 -11.02 0.81 12.24
N VAL A 103 -10.53 0.75 11.00
CA VAL A 103 -9.78 1.82 10.35
C VAL A 103 -10.71 2.54 9.38
N ARG A 104 -11.09 3.78 9.73
CA ARG A 104 -12.14 4.55 9.06
C ARG A 104 -11.66 5.43 7.91
N ASP A 105 -10.44 5.96 8.01
CA ASP A 105 -9.97 7.03 7.15
C ASP A 105 -8.51 6.76 6.74
N PRO A 106 -8.10 7.13 5.51
CA PRO A 106 -6.71 7.09 5.07
C PRO A 106 -5.75 7.95 5.90
N ALA A 107 -6.23 8.90 6.70
CA ALA A 107 -5.39 9.78 7.50
C ALA A 107 -4.68 9.03 8.63
N LEU A 108 -3.51 9.53 9.03
CA LEU A 108 -2.70 8.96 10.11
C LEU A 108 -2.94 9.72 11.42
N ASP A 109 -4.18 9.71 11.89
CA ASP A 109 -4.62 10.42 13.10
C ASP A 109 -5.55 9.55 13.97
N ALA A 110 -5.91 10.06 15.16
CA ALA A 110 -6.72 9.32 16.12
C ALA A 110 -8.19 9.13 15.69
N ARG A 111 -8.76 10.01 14.85
CA ARG A 111 -10.15 9.86 14.36
C ARG A 111 -10.26 8.71 13.34
N SER A 112 -9.15 8.38 12.69
CA SER A 112 -9.04 7.36 11.65
C SER A 112 -9.03 5.93 12.20
N LEU A 113 -8.85 5.76 13.51
CA LEU A 113 -8.79 4.46 14.19
C LEU A 113 -9.86 4.35 15.28
N SER A 114 -10.49 3.20 15.39
CA SER A 114 -11.34 2.83 16.53
C SER A 114 -10.93 1.45 17.01
N VAL A 115 -10.75 1.29 18.32
CA VAL A 115 -10.49 -0.02 18.89
C VAL A 115 -11.54 -0.32 19.95
N ALA A 116 -12.29 -1.41 19.76
CA ALA A 116 -13.19 -1.92 20.78
C ALA A 116 -12.49 -3.08 21.51
N LEU A 117 -12.21 -2.90 22.80
CA LEU A 117 -11.58 -3.92 23.64
C LEU A 117 -12.58 -4.44 24.68
N ALA A 118 -12.57 -5.75 24.89
CA ALA A 118 -13.39 -6.36 25.93
C ALA A 118 -12.66 -7.51 26.62
N THR A 119 -12.95 -7.72 27.90
CA THR A 119 -12.51 -8.90 28.64
C THR A 119 -13.60 -9.95 28.66
N ARG A 120 -13.31 -11.13 29.23
CA ARG A 120 -14.35 -12.16 29.48
C ARG A 120 -15.45 -11.69 30.44
N ASN A 121 -15.13 -10.72 31.31
CA ASN A 121 -16.02 -10.25 32.37
C ASN A 121 -16.74 -8.93 32.02
N GLY A 122 -16.56 -8.41 30.80
CA GLY A 122 -17.18 -7.16 30.37
C GLY A 122 -16.20 -6.16 29.72
N PRO A 123 -16.62 -4.90 29.53
CA PRO A 123 -15.83 -3.88 28.85
C PRO A 123 -14.56 -3.53 29.61
N VAL A 124 -13.54 -3.06 28.89
CA VAL A 124 -12.31 -2.54 29.50
C VAL A 124 -12.51 -1.12 30.02
N ALA A 125 -11.61 -0.66 30.89
CA ALA A 125 -11.53 0.74 31.27
C ALA A 125 -11.20 1.61 30.04
N ALA A 126 -11.79 2.80 29.95
CA ALA A 126 -11.60 3.70 28.82
C ALA A 126 -10.13 4.11 28.64
N GLU A 127 -9.39 4.22 29.75
CA GLU A 127 -7.97 4.53 29.79
C GLU A 127 -7.15 3.42 29.13
N THR A 128 -7.51 2.15 29.36
CA THR A 128 -6.85 1.00 28.72
C THR A 128 -7.10 0.99 27.23
N GLN A 129 -8.34 1.27 26.80
CA GLN A 129 -8.66 1.35 25.38
C GLN A 129 -7.86 2.47 24.69
N ARG A 130 -7.84 3.67 25.27
CA ARG A 130 -7.06 4.80 24.74
C ARG A 130 -5.56 4.50 24.68
N ALA A 131 -5.00 3.88 25.73
CA ALA A 131 -3.59 3.50 25.74
C ALA A 131 -3.23 2.54 24.60
N VAL A 132 -4.14 1.63 24.25
CA VAL A 132 -3.94 0.72 23.11
C VAL A 132 -4.06 1.47 21.79
N GLU A 133 -5.05 2.36 21.63
CA GLU A 133 -5.19 3.21 20.45
C GLU A 133 -3.92 4.07 20.24
N ASP A 134 -3.41 4.70 21.29
CA ASP A 134 -2.18 5.49 21.27
C ASP A 134 -0.95 4.65 20.91
N ALA A 135 -0.86 3.42 21.43
CA ALA A 135 0.21 2.49 21.09
C ALA A 135 0.20 2.15 19.58
N ILE A 136 -0.98 1.89 19.01
CA ILE A 136 -1.14 1.65 17.57
C ILE A 136 -0.76 2.89 16.76
N LEU A 137 -1.26 4.07 17.14
CA LEU A 137 -0.92 5.32 16.44
C LEU A 137 0.58 5.63 16.49
N SER A 138 1.22 5.40 17.63
CA SER A 138 2.66 5.54 17.80
C SER A 138 3.43 4.58 16.89
N ARG A 139 3.04 3.30 16.87
CA ARG A 139 3.64 2.30 16.01
C ARG A 139 3.44 2.61 14.52
N ALA A 140 2.27 3.08 14.13
CA ALA A 140 1.98 3.47 12.75
C ALA A 140 2.87 4.64 12.29
N ARG A 141 3.13 5.62 13.16
CA ARG A 141 4.09 6.71 12.87
C ARG A 141 5.50 6.19 12.68
N GLN A 142 5.94 5.24 13.52
CA GLN A 142 7.25 4.61 13.37
C GLN A 142 7.38 3.89 12.03
N LEU A 143 6.37 3.10 11.64
CA LEU A 143 6.35 2.40 10.34
C LEU A 143 6.41 3.39 9.17
N ARG A 144 5.69 4.51 9.25
CA ARG A 144 5.72 5.55 8.21
C ARG A 144 7.10 6.20 8.08
N VAL A 145 7.78 6.48 9.19
CA VAL A 145 9.15 7.02 9.17
C VAL A 145 10.12 6.00 8.59
N GLN A 146 10.03 4.73 8.99
CA GLN A 146 10.88 3.66 8.46
C GLN A 146 10.71 3.49 6.94
N ALA A 147 9.47 3.54 6.44
CA ALA A 147 9.18 3.43 5.01
C ALA A 147 9.72 4.62 4.20
N GLY A 148 9.76 5.82 4.78
CA GLY A 148 10.33 7.01 4.11
C GLY A 148 11.85 7.09 4.11
N ASN A 149 12.53 6.22 4.86
CA ASN A 149 13.99 6.16 4.96
C ASN A 149 14.62 5.09 4.04
N LEU A 150 13.81 4.41 3.20
CA LEU A 150 14.21 3.41 2.22
C LEU A 150 14.27 4.03 0.82
#